data_AF-A0A5N7WTD9-F1
#
_entry.id   AF-A0A5N7WTD9-F1
#
_cell.length_a   1.000
_cell.length_b   1.000
_cell.length_c   1.000
_cell.angle_alpha   90.00
_cell.angle_beta   90.00
_cell.angle_gamma   90.00
#
_symmetry.space_group_name_H-M   'P 1'
#
loop_
_entity.id
_entity.type
_entity.pdbx_description
1 polymer ?
#
loop_
_entity_poly.entity_id
_entity_poly.type
_entity_poly.pdbx_seq_one_letter_code
_entity_poly.pdbx_strand_id
1 'polypeptide(L)'
;MAAPTSLLVAPADWQGCGAAYVAVYGTLRAGGINDIARLQPGVACVGRTQLTGTLHDLGWYPGLRLQGSQAVLAEVYPMDAALERAMDRIEGLWPEDLGEYAKRILTLPVMLTQGGQQSITVLVYEALPATVKDAPQLAVSDWLAWFEGKGMLHPDSEFQLNTAQNRK
;
A
#
# COMPACT_ATOMS: atom_id res chain seq x y z
N MET A 1 -19.80 20.68 -42.00
CA MET A 1 -19.77 20.68 -40.52
C MET A 1 -19.12 19.36 -40.10
N ALA A 2 -17.83 19.38 -39.78
CA ALA A 2 -17.13 18.19 -39.29
C ALA A 2 -17.34 18.12 -37.77
N ALA A 3 -17.87 16.98 -37.30
CA ALA A 3 -18.02 16.70 -35.87
C ALA A 3 -16.63 16.65 -35.20
N PRO A 4 -16.47 17.12 -33.96
CA PRO A 4 -15.23 16.92 -33.23
C PRO A 4 -15.12 15.43 -32.89
N THR A 5 -14.12 14.77 -33.48
CA THR A 5 -13.63 13.46 -33.04
C THR A 5 -13.26 13.59 -31.58
N SER A 6 -14.10 13.04 -30.69
CA SER A 6 -13.73 12.83 -29.30
C SER A 6 -12.52 11.91 -29.29
N LEU A 7 -11.37 12.47 -28.91
CA LEU A 7 -10.17 11.70 -28.60
C LEU A 7 -10.52 10.87 -27.36
N LEU A 8 -10.94 9.62 -27.59
CA LEU A 8 -10.87 8.59 -26.56
C LEU A 8 -9.39 8.49 -26.19
N VAL A 9 -9.01 9.09 -25.06
CA VAL A 9 -7.74 8.82 -24.40
C VAL A 9 -7.75 7.31 -24.15
N ALA A 10 -6.92 6.57 -24.89
CA ALA A 10 -6.65 5.18 -24.54
C ALA A 10 -6.20 5.16 -23.07
N PRO A 11 -6.61 4.18 -22.25
CA PRO A 11 -6.11 4.09 -20.88
C PRO A 11 -4.59 4.07 -20.96
N ALA A 12 -3.95 5.06 -20.32
CA ALA A 12 -2.51 5.24 -20.37
C ALA A 12 -1.84 3.91 -19.98
N ASP A 13 -0.92 3.40 -20.79
CA ASP A 13 -0.22 2.16 -20.47
C ASP A 13 0.32 2.20 -19.03
N TRP A 14 0.11 1.13 -18.27
CA TRP A 14 0.58 1.05 -16.88
C TRP A 14 2.09 1.32 -16.82
N GLN A 15 2.49 2.25 -15.96
CA GLN A 15 3.88 2.64 -15.79
C GLN A 15 4.33 2.40 -14.34
N GLY A 16 5.39 1.61 -14.19
CA GLY A 16 6.02 1.38 -12.89
C GLY A 16 6.75 2.61 -12.36
N CYS A 17 6.94 2.66 -11.04
CA CYS A 17 7.53 3.77 -10.31
C CYS A 17 9.06 3.80 -10.36
N GLY A 18 9.69 2.71 -10.81
CA GLY A 18 11.14 2.58 -10.97
C GLY A 18 11.91 2.18 -9.70
N ALA A 19 11.24 1.99 -8.56
CA ALA A 19 11.87 1.43 -7.36
C ALA A 19 11.96 -0.10 -7.45
N ALA A 20 13.07 -0.66 -6.94
CA ALA A 20 13.29 -2.11 -6.89
C ALA A 20 12.73 -2.76 -5.61
N TYR A 21 12.21 -1.95 -4.69
CA TYR A 21 11.72 -2.40 -3.40
C TYR A 21 10.42 -1.66 -3.04
N VAL A 22 9.62 -2.28 -2.19
CA VAL A 22 8.42 -1.69 -1.59
C VAL A 22 8.50 -1.81 -0.08
N ALA A 23 8.04 -0.80 0.64
CA ALA A 23 7.84 -0.83 2.09
C ALA A 23 6.35 -0.85 2.40
N VAL A 24 5.88 -1.96 2.98
CA VAL A 24 4.47 -2.21 3.31
C VAL A 24 4.24 -2.16 4.82
N TYR A 25 3.19 -1.48 5.24
CA TYR A 25 2.90 -1.19 6.66
C TYR A 25 1.54 -1.73 7.15
N GLY A 26 0.81 -2.42 6.27
CA GLY A 26 -0.58 -2.81 6.50
C GLY A 26 -0.92 -4.21 5.99
N THR A 27 -2.04 -4.32 5.28
CA THR A 27 -2.62 -5.58 4.81
C THR A 27 -1.71 -6.39 3.88
N LEU A 28 -0.74 -5.75 3.21
CA LEU A 28 0.27 -6.39 2.35
C LEU A 28 1.42 -7.05 3.12
N ARG A 29 1.59 -6.78 4.44
CA ARG A 29 2.62 -7.43 5.26
C ARG A 29 2.38 -8.93 5.38
N ALA A 30 3.42 -9.67 5.77
CA ALA A 30 3.32 -11.10 6.02
C ALA A 30 2.22 -11.39 7.07
N GLY A 31 1.31 -12.31 6.78
CA GLY A 31 0.15 -12.63 7.62
C GLY A 31 -1.04 -11.69 7.48
N GLY A 32 -0.91 -10.59 6.73
CA GLY A 32 -2.02 -9.72 6.38
C GLY A 32 -2.98 -10.35 5.36
N ILE A 33 -4.20 -9.80 5.26
CA ILE A 33 -5.21 -10.34 4.33
C ILE A 33 -4.78 -10.25 2.85
N ASN A 34 -3.97 -9.25 2.51
CA ASN A 34 -3.40 -9.06 1.17
C ASN A 34 -1.93 -9.46 1.13
N ASP A 35 -1.50 -10.40 1.98
CA ASP A 35 -0.08 -10.80 2.11
C ASP A 35 0.62 -10.84 0.74
N ILE A 36 1.69 -10.06 0.63
CA ILE A 36 2.46 -9.90 -0.60
C ILE A 36 2.98 -11.25 -1.16
N ALA A 37 3.16 -12.26 -0.31
CA ALA A 37 3.53 -13.61 -0.73
C ALA A 37 2.45 -14.33 -1.54
N ARG A 38 1.19 -13.90 -1.45
CA ARG A 38 0.09 -14.38 -2.31
C ARG A 38 0.17 -13.78 -3.72
N LEU A 39 0.71 -12.56 -3.84
CA LEU A 39 0.89 -11.87 -5.12
C LEU A 39 2.15 -12.33 -5.85
N GLN A 40 3.22 -12.59 -5.11
CA GLN A 40 4.47 -13.15 -5.61
C GLN A 40 4.94 -14.30 -4.70
N PRO A 41 4.59 -15.55 -5.04
CA PRO A 41 5.02 -16.72 -4.26
C PRO A 41 6.55 -16.78 -4.13
N GLY A 42 7.02 -16.95 -2.90
CA GLY A 42 8.45 -17.02 -2.57
C GLY A 42 9.16 -15.67 -2.41
N VAL A 43 8.44 -14.54 -2.51
CA VAL A 43 9.00 -13.24 -2.11
C VAL A 43 9.38 -13.27 -0.62
N ALA A 44 10.58 -12.79 -0.32
CA ALA A 44 11.12 -12.79 1.05
C ALA A 44 11.36 -11.37 1.53
N CYS A 45 11.04 -11.12 2.80
CA CYS A 45 11.32 -9.86 3.46
C CYS A 45 12.84 -9.64 3.54
N VAL A 46 13.34 -8.52 2.99
CA VAL A 46 14.76 -8.17 3.06
C VAL A 46 15.12 -7.47 4.36
N GLY A 47 14.14 -6.86 5.02
CA GLY A 47 14.35 -6.13 6.25
C GLY A 47 13.12 -5.34 6.70
N ARG A 48 13.29 -4.62 7.81
CA ARG A 48 12.25 -3.77 8.41
C ARG A 48 12.73 -2.33 8.49
N THR A 49 11.79 -1.40 8.36
CA THR A 49 12.05 0.04 8.49
C THR A 49 10.90 0.69 9.26
N GLN A 50 11.06 1.99 9.55
CA GLN A 50 10.02 2.81 10.13
C GLN A 50 9.66 3.93 9.16
N LEU A 51 8.37 4.05 8.87
CA LEU A 51 7.80 5.20 8.18
C LEU A 51 7.39 6.24 9.21
N THR A 52 7.65 7.52 8.93
CA THR A 52 7.28 8.61 9.82
C THR A 52 6.04 9.30 9.28
N GLY A 53 4.97 9.36 10.09
CA GLY A 53 3.70 9.90 9.62
C GLY A 53 2.59 9.89 10.65
N THR A 54 1.35 9.83 10.15
CA THR A 54 0.13 9.67 10.93
C THR A 54 -0.65 8.48 10.38
N LEU A 55 -0.90 7.48 11.21
CA LEU A 55 -1.63 6.28 10.85
C LEU A 55 -3.12 6.44 11.15
N HIS A 56 -3.97 6.03 10.21
CA HIS A 56 -5.43 6.11 10.32
C HIS A 56 -6.07 4.74 10.16
N ASP A 57 -7.18 4.55 10.87
CA ASP A 57 -8.05 3.39 10.77
C ASP A 57 -9.08 3.58 9.64
N LEU A 58 -8.90 2.89 8.51
CA LEU A 58 -9.90 2.85 7.44
C LEU A 58 -10.82 1.62 7.56
N GLY A 59 -10.84 0.97 8.72
CA GLY A 59 -11.60 -0.24 9.01
C GLY A 59 -10.76 -1.50 8.77
N TRP A 60 -10.81 -2.05 7.56
CA TRP A 60 -10.15 -3.33 7.22
C TRP A 60 -8.69 -3.17 6.76
N TYR A 61 -8.27 -1.94 6.55
CA TYR A 61 -6.95 -1.60 6.06
C TYR A 61 -6.48 -0.26 6.67
N PRO A 62 -5.16 0.00 6.75
CA PRO A 62 -4.64 1.25 7.27
C PRO A 62 -4.48 2.31 6.18
N GLY A 63 -4.61 3.58 6.58
CA GLY A 63 -4.13 4.72 5.80
C GLY A 63 -2.96 5.41 6.48
N LEU A 64 -1.77 5.43 5.86
CA LEU A 64 -0.64 6.24 6.35
C LEU A 64 -0.54 7.56 5.59
N ARG A 65 -0.54 8.66 6.33
CA ARG A 65 -0.14 9.99 5.84
C ARG A 65 1.34 10.21 6.15
N LEU A 66 2.15 10.62 5.18
CA LEU A 66 3.57 10.96 5.40
C LEU A 66 3.74 12.37 5.99
N GLN A 67 2.86 12.70 6.93
CA GLN A 67 2.82 13.93 7.70
C GLN A 67 2.58 13.55 9.15
N GLY A 68 3.39 14.08 10.06
CA GLY A 68 3.36 13.74 11.48
C GLY A 68 4.73 13.25 11.95
N SER A 69 4.75 12.66 13.15
CA SER A 69 5.99 12.22 13.81
C SER A 69 5.93 10.79 14.35
N GLN A 70 4.82 10.08 14.15
CA GLN A 70 4.68 8.70 14.62
C GLN A 70 5.50 7.77 13.74
N ALA A 71 6.28 6.90 14.38
CA ALA A 71 6.96 5.80 13.71
C ALA A 71 5.98 4.64 13.49
N VAL A 72 5.88 4.18 12.24
CA VAL A 72 5.05 3.06 11.81
C VAL A 72 5.95 1.98 11.23
N LEU A 73 5.82 0.76 11.74
CA LEU A 73 6.58 -0.39 11.29
C LEU A 73 6.19 -0.74 9.85
N ALA A 74 7.21 -0.88 9.01
CA ALA A 74 7.07 -1.38 7.66
C ALA A 74 8.05 -2.53 7.40
N GLU A 75 7.60 -3.48 6.57
CA GLU A 75 8.41 -4.55 6.03
C GLU A 75 8.82 -4.21 4.61
N VAL A 76 10.07 -4.52 4.25
CA VAL A 76 10.64 -4.20 2.95
C VAL A 76 10.77 -5.48 2.13
N TYR A 77 10.26 -5.45 0.90
CA TYR A 77 10.27 -6.58 -0.03
C TYR A 77 10.88 -6.16 -1.37
N PRO A 78 11.58 -7.07 -2.07
CA PRO A 78 11.98 -6.83 -3.45
C PRO A 78 10.73 -6.80 -4.33
N MET A 79 10.73 -5.93 -5.32
CA MET A 79 9.59 -5.69 -6.18
C MET A 79 10.03 -5.65 -7.64
N ASP A 80 9.31 -6.40 -8.47
CA ASP A 80 9.37 -6.26 -9.92
C ASP A 80 8.14 -5.54 -10.46
N ALA A 81 8.11 -5.30 -11.77
CA ALA A 81 7.01 -4.62 -12.42
C ALA A 81 5.68 -5.40 -12.34
N ALA A 82 5.71 -6.73 -12.30
CA ALA A 82 4.50 -7.54 -12.22
C ALA A 82 3.87 -7.43 -10.83
N LEU A 83 4.69 -7.45 -9.78
CA LEU A 83 4.27 -7.26 -8.40
C LEU A 83 3.75 -5.84 -8.17
N GLU A 84 4.45 -4.82 -8.65
CA GLU A 84 3.99 -3.43 -8.55
C GLU A 84 2.60 -3.27 -9.18
N ARG A 85 2.39 -3.81 -10.38
CA ARG A 85 1.09 -3.77 -11.06
C ARG A 85 0.01 -4.57 -10.31
N ALA A 86 0.37 -5.63 -9.60
CA ALA A 86 -0.58 -6.37 -8.77
C ALA A 86 -1.01 -5.56 -7.55
N MET A 87 -0.06 -4.90 -6.87
CA MET A 87 -0.34 -4.00 -5.76
C MET A 87 -1.16 -2.79 -6.18
N ASP A 88 -0.85 -2.17 -7.33
CA ASP A 88 -1.64 -1.04 -7.84
C ASP A 88 -3.11 -1.37 -8.10
N ARG A 89 -3.41 -2.63 -8.47
CA ARG A 89 -4.80 -3.09 -8.63
C ARG A 89 -5.51 -3.19 -7.29
N ILE A 90 -4.80 -3.65 -6.26
CA ILE A 90 -5.32 -3.79 -4.90
C ILE A 90 -5.55 -2.40 -4.28
N GLU A 91 -4.60 -1.49 -4.45
CA GLU A 91 -4.64 -0.13 -3.89
C GLU A 91 -5.49 0.84 -4.73
N GLY A 92 -6.16 0.35 -5.79
CA GLY A 92 -7.08 1.15 -6.60
C GLY A 92 -6.39 2.26 -7.41
N LEU A 93 -5.17 2.05 -7.86
CA LEU A 93 -4.41 2.97 -8.72
C LEU A 93 -4.46 2.57 -10.20
N TRP A 94 -4.81 1.31 -10.50
CA TRP A 94 -4.88 0.76 -11.84
C TRP A 94 -5.98 -0.30 -11.93
N PRO A 95 -6.79 -0.38 -13.01
CA PRO A 95 -6.78 0.46 -14.23
C PRO A 95 -7.46 1.83 -14.09
N GLU A 96 -8.16 2.05 -12.98
CA GLU A 96 -8.76 3.34 -12.62
C GLU A 96 -8.13 3.80 -11.31
N ASP A 97 -7.82 5.09 -11.21
CA ASP A 97 -7.34 5.71 -9.98
C ASP A 97 -8.54 6.13 -9.13
N LEU A 98 -8.78 5.41 -8.04
CA LEU A 98 -9.86 5.66 -7.09
C LEU A 98 -9.57 6.86 -6.17
N GLY A 99 -8.33 7.39 -6.18
CA GLY A 99 -7.94 8.52 -5.35
C GLY A 99 -7.81 8.20 -3.86
N GLU A 100 -7.60 6.92 -3.50
CA GLU A 100 -7.41 6.50 -2.12
C GLU A 100 -5.95 6.66 -1.66
N TYR A 101 -5.00 6.29 -2.53
CA TYR A 101 -3.58 6.28 -2.28
C TYR A 101 -2.80 7.05 -3.34
N ALA A 102 -1.56 7.39 -3.03
CA ALA A 102 -0.57 7.89 -3.97
C ALA A 102 0.76 7.18 -3.75
N LYS A 103 1.46 6.88 -4.86
CA LYS A 103 2.82 6.34 -4.80
C LYS A 103 3.81 7.40 -4.32
N ARG A 104 4.66 7.02 -3.38
CA ARG A 104 5.77 7.83 -2.87
C ARG A 104 7.05 7.01 -2.89
N ILE A 105 8.11 7.60 -3.43
CA ILE A 105 9.44 7.00 -3.44
C ILE A 105 10.25 7.63 -2.33
N LEU A 106 10.67 6.81 -1.37
CA LEU A 106 11.44 7.24 -0.21
C LEU A 106 12.75 6.46 -0.15
N THR A 107 13.82 7.11 0.30
CA THR A 107 15.07 6.41 0.66
C THR A 107 15.14 6.34 2.17
N LEU A 108 15.08 5.13 2.71
CA LEU A 108 14.94 4.88 4.14
C LEU A 108 16.04 3.95 4.66
N PRO A 109 16.47 4.11 5.93
CA PRO A 109 17.31 3.11 6.59
C PRO A 109 16.49 1.84 6.84
N VAL A 110 16.96 0.71 6.31
CA VAL A 110 16.33 -0.61 6.47
C VAL A 110 17.26 -1.49 7.28
N MET A 111 16.76 -2.03 8.38
CA MET A 111 17.42 -3.07 9.15
C MET A 111 17.24 -4.41 8.44
N LEU A 112 18.31 -4.97 7.89
CA LEU A 112 18.27 -6.16 7.06
C LEU A 112 18.05 -7.42 7.90
N THR A 113 17.35 -8.42 7.33
CA THR A 113 17.14 -9.73 7.99
C THR A 113 18.44 -10.50 8.21
N GLN A 114 19.43 -10.29 7.34
CA GLN A 114 20.79 -10.85 7.48
C GLN A 114 21.67 -10.06 8.46
N GLY A 115 21.14 -9.00 9.08
CA GLY A 115 21.87 -8.10 9.97
C GLY A 115 22.42 -6.86 9.25
N GLY A 116 22.64 -5.80 10.02
CA GLY A 116 23.11 -4.51 9.52
C GLY A 116 22.00 -3.60 9.00
N GLN A 117 22.36 -2.36 8.70
CA GLN A 117 21.44 -1.34 8.20
C GLN A 117 21.91 -0.79 6.86
N GLN A 118 21.01 -0.68 5.90
CA GLN A 118 21.28 -0.14 4.58
C GLN A 118 20.22 0.89 4.19
N SER A 119 20.63 1.97 3.53
CA SER A 119 19.69 2.90 2.89
C SER A 119 19.15 2.28 1.61
N ILE A 120 17.84 2.07 1.55
CA ILE A 120 17.15 1.45 0.40
C ILE A 120 16.07 2.41 -0.10
N THR A 121 16.01 2.60 -1.42
CA THR A 121 14.92 3.32 -2.08
C THR A 121 13.73 2.38 -2.25
N VAL A 122 12.60 2.77 -1.67
CA VAL A 122 11.37 1.96 -1.59
C VAL A 122 10.17 2.75 -2.13
N LEU A 123 9.24 2.03 -2.74
CA LEU A 123 7.87 2.47 -2.95
C LEU A 123 7.07 2.40 -1.64
N VAL A 124 6.26 3.42 -1.38
CA VAL A 124 5.28 3.47 -0.29
C VAL A 124 3.95 3.98 -0.86
N TYR A 125 2.85 3.33 -0.48
CA TYR A 125 1.50 3.81 -0.76
C TYR A 125 1.06 4.75 0.36
N GLU A 126 1.04 6.06 0.10
CA GLU A 126 0.57 7.08 1.03
C GLU A 126 -0.93 7.30 0.85
N ALA A 127 -1.72 7.28 1.92
CA ALA A 127 -3.15 7.59 1.86
C ALA A 127 -3.38 9.08 1.53
N LEU A 128 -4.33 9.36 0.65
CA LEU A 128 -4.67 10.73 0.28
C LEU A 128 -5.50 11.45 1.36
N PRO A 129 -5.48 12.80 1.41
CA PRO A 129 -6.14 13.54 2.48
C PRO A 129 -7.65 13.31 2.51
N ALA A 130 -8.26 13.09 1.33
CA ALA A 130 -9.68 12.81 1.20
C ALA A 130 -10.06 11.48 1.88
N THR A 131 -9.22 10.45 1.72
CA THR A 131 -9.41 9.11 2.28
C THR A 131 -9.43 9.11 3.81
N VAL A 132 -8.55 9.90 4.42
CA VAL A 132 -8.37 9.89 5.88
C VAL A 132 -9.13 10.99 6.61
N LYS A 133 -9.89 11.83 5.90
CA LYS A 133 -10.50 13.06 6.43
C LYS A 133 -11.34 12.81 7.68
N ASP A 134 -12.15 11.76 7.66
CA ASP A 134 -13.07 11.40 8.74
C ASP A 134 -12.61 10.12 9.49
N ALA A 135 -11.40 9.63 9.19
CA ALA A 135 -10.87 8.40 9.73
C ALA A 135 -10.15 8.62 11.08
N PRO A 136 -10.41 7.80 12.11
CA PRO A 136 -9.72 7.90 13.39
C PRO A 136 -8.21 7.75 13.25
N GLN A 137 -7.44 8.62 13.93
CA GLN A 137 -6.00 8.44 14.05
C GLN A 137 -5.67 7.32 15.05
N LEU A 138 -4.69 6.51 14.71
CA LEU A 138 -4.19 5.42 15.53
C LEU A 138 -2.83 5.75 16.12
N ALA A 139 -2.74 5.82 17.44
CA ALA A 139 -1.50 5.99 18.19
C ALA A 139 -0.75 4.65 18.39
N VAL A 140 -0.60 3.87 17.32
CA VAL A 140 0.08 2.56 17.33
C VAL A 140 1.16 2.50 16.26
N SER A 141 2.29 1.86 16.58
CA SER A 141 3.40 1.71 15.64
C SER A 141 3.29 0.48 14.75
N ASP A 142 2.52 -0.54 15.16
CA ASP A 142 2.29 -1.75 14.37
C ASP A 142 0.79 -1.93 14.12
N TRP A 143 0.36 -1.63 12.89
CA TRP A 143 -1.05 -1.77 12.52
C TRP A 143 -1.53 -3.21 12.56
N LEU A 144 -0.71 -4.16 12.09
CA LEU A 144 -1.10 -5.56 11.98
C LEU A 144 -1.34 -6.16 13.37
N ALA A 145 -0.41 -5.92 14.31
CA ALA A 145 -0.55 -6.37 15.69
C ALA A 145 -1.77 -5.73 16.39
N TRP A 146 -2.04 -4.44 16.13
CA TRP A 146 -3.22 -3.77 16.66
C TRP A 146 -4.52 -4.31 16.06
N PHE A 147 -4.53 -4.61 14.76
CA PHE A 147 -5.69 -5.14 14.06
C PHE A 147 -6.03 -6.57 14.53
N GLU A 148 -5.03 -7.44 14.71
CA GLU A 148 -5.21 -8.75 15.34
C GLU A 148 -5.82 -8.62 16.76
N GLY A 149 -5.34 -7.64 17.53
CA GLY A 149 -5.86 -7.35 18.88
C GLY A 149 -7.31 -6.87 18.91
N LYS A 150 -7.85 -6.32 17.81
CA LYS A 150 -9.27 -5.95 17.70
C LYS A 150 -10.19 -7.17 17.64
N GLY A 151 -9.68 -8.36 17.31
CA GLY A 151 -10.49 -9.58 17.19
C GLY A 151 -11.57 -9.51 16.10
N MET A 152 -11.43 -8.60 15.13
CA MET A 152 -12.32 -8.56 13.96
C MET A 152 -12.01 -9.76 13.07
N LEU A 153 -12.86 -10.79 13.14
CA LEU A 153 -12.80 -11.92 12.23
C LEU A 153 -13.21 -11.44 10.84
N HIS A 154 -12.31 -11.61 9.86
CA HIS A 154 -12.68 -11.48 8.46
C HIS A 154 -13.68 -12.59 8.11
N PRO A 155 -14.80 -12.30 7.43
CA PRO A 155 -15.54 -13.36 6.76
C PRO A 155 -14.60 -13.99 5.72
N ASP A 156 -14.47 -15.32 5.73
CA ASP A 156 -13.55 -16.16 4.91
C ASP A 156 -13.64 -16.00 3.37
N SER A 157 -14.32 -14.99 2.88
CA SER A 157 -14.35 -14.64 1.46
C SER A 157 -13.04 -13.97 1.11
N GLU A 158 -12.23 -14.62 0.25
CA GLU A 158 -11.15 -13.97 -0.52
C GLU A 158 -11.62 -12.58 -0.96
N PHE A 159 -11.15 -11.54 -0.27
CA PHE A 159 -11.61 -10.19 -0.51
C PHE A 159 -10.94 -9.71 -1.79
N GLN A 160 -11.66 -9.86 -2.91
CA GLN A 160 -11.38 -9.15 -4.14
C GLN A 160 -11.48 -7.65 -3.84
N LEU A 161 -10.36 -6.98 -3.58
CA LEU A 161 -10.34 -5.53 -3.52
C LEU A 161 -10.87 -4.96 -4.84
N ASN A 162 -12.02 -4.31 -4.73
CA ASN A 162 -12.65 -3.36 -5.64
C ASN A 162 -12.86 -3.78 -7.11
N THR A 163 -13.73 -4.78 -7.31
CA THR A 163 -14.71 -4.65 -8.40
C THR A 163 -16.05 -4.23 -7.81
N ALA A 164 -16.37 -2.93 -7.90
CA ALA A 164 -17.71 -2.36 -7.71
C ALA A 164 -18.30 -2.24 -6.28
N GLN A 165 -17.66 -1.47 -5.39
CA GLN A 165 -18.33 -1.02 -4.15
C GLN A 165 -18.23 0.48 -3.88
N ASN A 166 -18.64 1.30 -4.86
CA ASN A 166 -19.26 2.60 -4.56
C ASN A 166 -20.13 3.17 -5.70
N ARG A 167 -21.18 2.44 -6.08
CA ARG A 167 -22.35 3.05 -6.73
C ARG A 167 -23.56 2.90 -5.83
N LYS A 168 -23.81 3.87 -4.96
CA LYS A 168 -25.15 4.26 -4.54
C LYS A 168 -25.22 5.77 -4.39
#